data_AF-A0A1A9B244-F1
#
_entry.id   AF-A0A1A9B244-F1
#
_cell.length_a   1.000
_cell.length_b   1.000
_cell.length_c   1.000
_cell.angle_alpha   90.00
_cell.angle_beta   90.00
_cell.angle_gamma   90.00
#
_symmetry.space_group_name_H-M   'P 1'
#
loop_
_entity.id
_entity.type
_entity.pdbx_description
1 polymer ?
#
loop_
_entity_poly.entity_id
_entity_poly.type
_entity_poly.pdbx_seq_one_letter_code
_entity_poly.pdbx_strand_id
1 'polypeptide(L)'
;MGEVWGEITGFWEKYSDQVMLGLGFVALGLVVASLVLFFKAKDKAKWISALAAIVVMAWTSEALLDVALHTWKLPAGFAGVAFFVFEALLLSTLMEAERERAETGMPGAAAGYAFVIAVVQGGVAALGTDIFSLQVLRVALPILAIGRWWLTLRRPRATDTEQMKQQRKQREEERESTWVITPTSILTALRIKRPGKLTASDAERERVIARMAVLADAATTSPRWWRPWVEYRLRRLARGATQAMVEEAAVRAERASRAVEVMVPGRRVGAGNSGGARSSGRAASDRAVPGSAGQRPAAGAGRRAVPDRVMPDAGQDSV
;
A
#
# COMPACT_ATOMS: atom_id res chain seq x y z
N MET A 1 36.63 -29.68 -9.31
CA MET A 1 36.14 -28.29 -9.41
C MET A 1 37.08 -27.43 -10.26
N GLY A 2 38.41 -27.50 -10.09
CA GLY A 2 39.37 -26.71 -10.87
C GLY A 2 39.40 -27.00 -12.38
N GLU A 3 39.36 -28.27 -12.79
CA GLU A 3 39.33 -28.64 -14.23
C GLU A 3 38.09 -28.12 -14.97
N VAL A 4 36.90 -28.28 -14.37
CA VAL A 4 35.65 -27.78 -14.96
C VAL A 4 35.67 -26.26 -15.12
N TRP A 5 36.22 -25.54 -14.15
CA TRP A 5 36.39 -24.08 -14.27
C TRP A 5 37.39 -23.70 -15.37
N GLY A 6 38.48 -24.45 -15.53
CA GLY A 6 39.47 -24.23 -16.59
C GLY A 6 38.91 -24.47 -17.99
N GLU A 7 38.09 -25.52 -18.18
CA GLU A 7 37.40 -25.78 -19.46
C GLU A 7 36.39 -24.67 -19.80
N ILE A 8 35.64 -24.19 -18.81
CA ILE A 8 34.67 -23.10 -19.00
C ILE A 8 35.40 -21.80 -19.38
N THR A 9 36.50 -21.44 -18.70
CA THR A 9 37.25 -20.22 -19.04
C THR A 9 37.93 -20.33 -20.41
N GLY A 10 38.47 -21.49 -20.75
CA GLY A 10 39.10 -21.73 -22.06
C GLY A 10 38.09 -21.72 -23.21
N PHE A 11 36.85 -22.18 -22.98
CA PHE A 11 35.76 -22.01 -23.93
C PHE A 11 35.45 -20.54 -24.17
N TRP A 12 35.32 -19.74 -23.11
CA TRP A 12 35.03 -18.30 -23.23
C TRP A 12 36.13 -17.55 -23.97
N GLU A 13 37.42 -17.80 -23.69
CA GLU A 13 38.51 -17.13 -24.44
C GLU A 13 38.53 -17.52 -25.92
N LYS A 14 38.25 -18.78 -26.25
CA LYS A 14 38.32 -19.27 -27.62
C LYS A 14 37.12 -18.82 -28.47
N TYR A 15 35.94 -18.71 -27.85
CA TYR A 15 34.69 -18.43 -28.56
C TYR A 15 34.09 -17.05 -28.23
N SER A 16 34.73 -16.21 -27.40
CA SER A 16 34.23 -14.88 -27.03
C SER A 16 33.84 -14.07 -28.26
N ASP A 17 34.71 -14.05 -29.27
CA ASP A 17 34.51 -13.25 -30.46
C ASP A 17 33.32 -13.74 -31.26
N GLN A 18 33.16 -15.06 -31.44
CA GLN A 18 32.03 -15.65 -32.16
C GLN A 18 30.71 -15.48 -31.38
N VAL A 19 30.74 -15.62 -30.06
CA VAL A 19 29.58 -15.42 -29.17
C VAL A 19 29.16 -13.96 -29.17
N MET A 20 30.10 -13.02 -29.07
CA MET A 20 29.82 -11.58 -29.13
C MET A 20 29.27 -11.17 -30.50
N LEU A 21 29.81 -11.72 -31.58
CA LEU A 21 29.35 -11.44 -32.94
C LEU A 21 27.95 -12.03 -33.16
N GLY A 22 27.68 -13.24 -32.66
CA GLY A 22 26.35 -13.84 -32.64
C GLY A 22 25.33 -13.04 -31.83
N LEU A 23 25.69 -12.61 -30.62
CA LEU A 23 24.87 -11.72 -29.80
C LEU A 23 24.61 -10.38 -30.50
N GLY A 24 25.62 -9.83 -31.17
CA GLY A 24 25.49 -8.61 -31.99
C GLY A 24 24.45 -8.76 -33.09
N PHE A 25 24.46 -9.89 -33.82
CA PHE A 25 23.43 -10.16 -34.84
C PHE A 25 22.03 -10.36 -34.25
N VAL A 26 21.91 -11.03 -33.11
CA VAL A 26 20.62 -11.18 -32.41
C VAL A 26 20.09 -9.82 -31.96
N ALA A 27 20.95 -8.99 -31.35
CA ALA A 27 20.59 -7.63 -30.94
C ALA A 27 20.17 -6.77 -32.15
N LEU A 28 20.93 -6.82 -33.24
CA LEU A 28 20.59 -6.12 -34.48
C LEU A 28 19.25 -6.59 -35.05
N GLY A 29 19.02 -7.91 -35.07
CA GLY A 29 17.75 -8.49 -35.50
C GLY A 29 16.56 -8.01 -34.66
N LEU A 30 16.72 -7.94 -33.34
CA LEU A 30 15.70 -7.41 -32.43
C LEU A 30 15.45 -5.91 -32.65
N VAL A 31 16.49 -5.12 -32.92
CA VAL A 31 16.36 -3.69 -33.26
C VAL A 31 15.60 -3.51 -34.57
N VAL A 32 15.97 -4.26 -35.61
CA VAL A 32 15.29 -4.21 -36.92
C VAL A 32 13.84 -4.67 -36.78
N ALA A 33 13.58 -5.77 -36.07
CA ALA A 33 12.22 -6.25 -35.82
C ALA A 33 11.40 -5.19 -35.06
N SER A 34 11.99 -4.55 -34.04
CA SER A 34 11.34 -3.47 -33.28
C SER A 34 11.03 -2.25 -34.16
N LEU A 35 11.95 -1.87 -35.05
CA LEU A 35 11.75 -0.80 -36.04
C LEU A 35 10.63 -1.14 -37.03
N VAL A 36 10.62 -2.36 -37.58
CA VAL A 36 9.57 -2.81 -38.50
C VAL A 36 8.20 -2.82 -37.82
N LEU A 37 8.14 -3.32 -36.57
CA LEU A 37 6.92 -3.30 -35.78
C LEU A 37 6.48 -1.87 -35.43
N PHE A 38 7.43 -0.96 -35.17
CA PHE A 38 7.17 0.46 -34.96
C PHE A 38 6.49 1.10 -36.17
N PHE A 39 7.00 0.89 -37.38
CA PHE A 39 6.41 1.45 -38.60
C PHE A 39 5.01 0.88 -38.91
N LYS A 40 4.74 -0.35 -38.50
CA LYS A 40 3.43 -1.00 -38.69
C LYS A 40 2.40 -0.67 -37.60
N ALA A 41 2.81 -0.07 -36.49
CA ALA A 41 1.92 0.15 -35.37
C ALA A 41 0.96 1.33 -35.59
N LYS A 42 -0.33 1.10 -35.36
CA LYS A 42 -1.38 2.14 -35.42
C LYS A 42 -1.24 3.19 -34.31
N ASP A 43 -0.58 2.85 -33.21
CA ASP A 43 -0.45 3.70 -32.03
C ASP A 43 1.02 4.00 -31.70
N LYS A 44 1.59 4.96 -32.44
CA LYS A 44 3.01 5.35 -32.36
C LYS A 44 3.41 5.81 -30.96
N ALA A 45 2.50 6.45 -30.22
CA ALA A 45 2.77 6.94 -28.87
C ALA A 45 3.06 5.80 -27.88
N LYS A 46 2.33 4.68 -27.99
CA LYS A 46 2.58 3.48 -27.19
C LYS A 46 3.95 2.88 -27.50
N TRP A 47 4.31 2.83 -28.78
CA TRP A 47 5.61 2.31 -29.22
C TRP A 47 6.80 3.17 -28.80
N ILE A 48 6.69 4.50 -28.91
CA ILE A 48 7.73 5.41 -28.41
C ILE A 48 7.93 5.20 -26.90
N SER A 49 6.84 5.01 -26.13
CA SER A 49 6.95 4.73 -24.70
C SER A 49 7.60 3.37 -24.39
N ALA A 50 7.31 2.35 -25.21
CA ALA A 50 7.93 1.04 -25.07
C ALA A 50 9.43 1.07 -25.41
N LEU A 51 9.81 1.73 -26.51
CA LEU A 51 11.20 1.94 -26.87
C LEU A 51 11.96 2.73 -25.81
N ALA A 52 11.37 3.82 -25.31
CA ALA A 52 11.96 4.58 -24.21
C ALA A 52 12.17 3.71 -22.96
N ALA A 53 11.21 2.84 -22.63
CA ALA A 53 11.36 1.89 -21.52
C ALA A 53 12.49 0.89 -21.79
N ILE A 54 12.58 0.31 -22.98
CA ILE A 54 13.66 -0.62 -23.36
C ILE A 54 15.03 0.07 -23.30
N VAL A 55 15.15 1.30 -23.80
CA VAL A 55 16.40 2.06 -23.76
C VAL A 55 16.79 2.36 -22.32
N VAL A 56 15.85 2.77 -21.47
CA VAL A 56 16.15 3.01 -20.05
C VAL A 56 16.53 1.71 -19.35
N MET A 57 15.83 0.59 -19.62
CA MET A 57 16.19 -0.73 -19.08
C MET A 57 17.61 -1.11 -19.50
N ALA A 58 17.95 -0.99 -20.79
CA ALA A 58 19.28 -1.31 -21.31
C ALA A 58 20.36 -0.42 -20.67
N TRP A 59 20.09 0.87 -20.50
CA TRP A 59 21.01 1.79 -19.82
C TRP A 59 21.21 1.42 -18.33
N THR A 60 20.13 1.09 -17.62
CA THR A 60 20.24 0.65 -16.21
C THR A 60 20.92 -0.70 -16.09
N SER A 61 20.75 -1.56 -17.10
CA SER A 61 21.42 -2.86 -17.23
C SER A 61 22.92 -2.70 -17.34
N GLU A 62 23.36 -1.82 -18.25
CA GLU A 62 24.78 -1.51 -18.45
C GLU A 62 25.42 -0.98 -17.18
N ALA A 63 24.76 -0.03 -16.50
CA ALA A 63 25.26 0.53 -15.25
C ALA A 63 25.41 -0.53 -14.15
N LEU A 64 24.43 -1.44 -13.98
CA LEU A 64 24.51 -2.52 -12.99
C LEU A 64 25.63 -3.52 -13.31
N LEU A 65 25.78 -3.88 -14.58
CA LEU A 65 26.84 -4.77 -15.03
C LEU A 65 28.22 -4.15 -14.79
N ASP A 66 28.37 -2.87 -15.11
CA ASP A 66 29.60 -2.09 -14.89
C ASP A 66 29.99 -2.05 -13.40
N VAL A 67 29.03 -1.74 -12.51
CA VAL A 67 29.25 -1.79 -11.05
C VAL A 67 29.66 -3.18 -10.58
N ALA A 68 28.95 -4.22 -11.04
CA ALA A 68 29.22 -5.59 -10.62
C ALA A 68 30.63 -6.06 -11.04
N LEU A 69 31.04 -5.72 -12.27
CA LEU A 69 32.34 -6.11 -12.83
C LEU A 69 33.51 -5.29 -12.25
N HIS A 70 33.38 -3.97 -12.19
CA HIS A 70 34.50 -3.10 -11.85
C HIS A 70 34.58 -2.78 -10.35
N THR A 71 33.45 -2.48 -9.71
CA THR A 71 33.42 -2.09 -8.29
C THR A 71 33.50 -3.31 -7.39
N TRP A 72 32.70 -4.34 -7.66
CA TRP A 72 32.60 -5.54 -6.82
C TRP A 72 33.46 -6.70 -7.31
N LYS A 73 34.07 -6.58 -8.50
CA LYS A 73 34.94 -7.60 -9.10
C LYS A 73 34.27 -8.98 -9.14
N LEU A 74 32.95 -8.99 -9.38
CA LEU A 74 32.20 -10.22 -9.50
C LEU A 74 32.55 -10.92 -10.82
N PRO A 75 32.58 -12.26 -10.85
CA PRO A 75 32.72 -13.00 -12.10
C PRO A 75 31.61 -12.60 -13.08
N ALA A 76 31.96 -12.36 -14.34
CA ALA A 76 31.02 -11.86 -15.34
C ALA A 76 29.77 -12.73 -15.49
N GLY A 77 29.91 -14.05 -15.38
CA GLY A 77 28.78 -14.97 -15.39
C GLY A 77 27.81 -14.74 -14.23
N PHE A 78 28.31 -14.50 -13.01
CA PHE A 78 27.48 -14.22 -11.85
C PHE A 78 26.78 -12.86 -11.96
N ALA A 79 27.50 -11.83 -12.41
CA ALA A 79 26.93 -10.51 -12.67
C ALA A 79 25.80 -10.58 -13.70
N GLY A 80 26.00 -11.33 -14.80
CA GLY A 80 24.98 -11.57 -15.81
C GLY A 80 23.73 -12.30 -15.29
N VAL A 81 23.89 -13.30 -14.43
CA VAL A 81 22.77 -14.01 -13.79
C VAL A 81 22.01 -13.10 -12.83
N ALA A 82 22.71 -12.37 -11.96
CA ALA A 82 22.08 -11.44 -11.02
C ALA A 82 21.27 -10.37 -11.75
N PHE A 83 21.86 -9.82 -12.82
CA PHE A 83 21.20 -8.89 -13.73
C PHE A 83 19.92 -9.48 -14.32
N PHE A 84 20.01 -10.67 -14.92
CA PHE A 84 18.86 -11.36 -15.50
C PHE A 84 17.72 -11.57 -14.49
N VAL A 85 18.03 -11.92 -13.25
CA VAL A 85 17.03 -12.10 -12.19
C VAL A 85 16.31 -10.78 -11.88
N PHE A 86 17.03 -9.66 -11.76
CA PHE A 86 16.40 -8.36 -11.51
C PHE A 86 15.47 -7.94 -12.65
N GLU A 87 15.91 -8.09 -13.90
CA GLU A 87 15.09 -7.78 -15.07
C GLU A 87 13.87 -8.69 -15.18
N ALA A 88 14.03 -10.00 -14.95
CA ALA A 88 12.94 -10.95 -14.97
C ALA A 88 11.90 -10.65 -13.87
N LEU A 89 12.34 -10.30 -12.67
CA LEU A 89 11.46 -9.87 -11.58
C LEU A 89 10.72 -8.59 -11.92
N LEU A 90 11.42 -7.59 -12.47
CA LEU A 90 10.81 -6.35 -12.90
C LEU A 90 9.75 -6.62 -13.97
N LEU A 91 10.11 -7.30 -15.07
CA LEU A 91 9.19 -7.68 -16.14
C LEU A 91 7.97 -8.47 -15.63
N SER A 92 8.19 -9.46 -14.75
CA SER A 92 7.10 -10.24 -14.16
C SER A 92 6.12 -9.35 -13.39
N THR A 93 6.62 -8.45 -12.53
CA THR A 93 5.75 -7.52 -11.78
C THR A 93 5.03 -6.52 -12.69
N LEU A 94 5.65 -6.07 -13.79
CA LEU A 94 5.02 -5.21 -14.77
C LEU A 94 3.88 -5.94 -15.51
N MET A 95 4.08 -7.21 -15.87
CA MET A 95 3.07 -8.04 -16.53
C MET A 95 1.90 -8.35 -15.60
N GLU A 96 2.18 -8.70 -14.34
CA GLU A 96 1.17 -8.96 -13.33
C GLU A 96 0.34 -7.70 -13.04
N ALA A 97 0.98 -6.53 -12.97
CA ALA A 97 0.28 -5.25 -12.84
C ALA A 97 -0.62 -4.92 -14.05
N GLU A 98 -0.17 -5.18 -15.28
CA GLU A 98 -1.00 -5.00 -16.47
C GLU A 98 -2.19 -5.98 -16.46
N ARG A 99 -1.99 -7.21 -15.99
CA ARG A 99 -3.06 -8.21 -15.84
C ARG A 99 -4.08 -7.80 -14.78
N GLU A 100 -3.64 -7.45 -13.57
CA GLU A 100 -4.52 -6.95 -12.51
C GLU A 100 -5.27 -5.70 -12.96
N ARG A 101 -4.61 -4.82 -13.73
CA ARG A 101 -5.24 -3.63 -14.33
C ARG A 101 -6.29 -4.00 -15.37
N ALA A 102 -6.05 -5.02 -16.19
CA ALA A 102 -7.03 -5.49 -17.15
C ALA A 102 -8.26 -6.12 -16.47
N GLU A 103 -8.07 -6.83 -15.37
CA GLU A 103 -9.14 -7.51 -14.64
C GLU A 103 -9.94 -6.57 -13.72
N THR A 104 -9.26 -5.70 -12.97
CA THR A 104 -9.86 -4.86 -11.91
C THR A 104 -9.92 -3.38 -12.26
N GLY A 105 -9.34 -2.98 -13.39
CA GLY A 105 -9.19 -1.57 -13.77
C GLY A 105 -8.08 -0.84 -13.00
N MET A 106 -7.32 -1.50 -12.11
CA MET A 106 -6.24 -0.91 -11.32
C MET A 106 -5.00 -1.82 -11.27
N PRO A 107 -3.79 -1.26 -11.25
CA PRO A 107 -2.54 -2.05 -11.32
C PRO A 107 -2.12 -2.70 -9.98
N GLY A 108 -3.03 -2.73 -9.00
CA GLY A 108 -2.89 -3.34 -7.68
C GLY A 108 -1.56 -3.11 -6.95
N ALA A 109 -1.11 -4.12 -6.19
CA ALA A 109 0.11 -4.07 -5.39
C ALA A 109 1.35 -4.37 -6.23
N ALA A 110 1.20 -5.18 -7.29
CA ALA A 110 2.28 -5.58 -8.20
C ALA A 110 3.02 -4.36 -8.77
N ALA A 111 2.29 -3.33 -9.18
CA ALA A 111 2.93 -2.12 -9.70
C ALA A 111 3.62 -1.28 -8.61
N GLY A 112 3.25 -1.43 -7.34
CA GLY A 112 4.03 -0.89 -6.22
C GLY A 112 5.37 -1.60 -6.06
N TYR A 113 5.40 -2.92 -6.21
CA TYR A 113 6.65 -3.70 -6.18
C TYR A 113 7.60 -3.32 -7.31
N ALA A 114 7.10 -3.01 -8.51
CA ALA A 114 7.91 -2.52 -9.62
C ALA A 114 8.69 -1.23 -9.26
N PHE A 115 8.09 -0.31 -8.50
CA PHE A 115 8.80 0.87 -7.99
C PHE A 115 9.90 0.50 -7.00
N VAL A 116 9.64 -0.43 -6.08
CA VAL A 116 10.64 -0.88 -5.11
C VAL A 116 11.84 -1.48 -5.83
N ILE A 117 11.61 -2.36 -6.82
CA ILE A 117 12.66 -2.97 -7.63
C ILE A 117 13.48 -1.89 -8.34
N ALA A 118 12.84 -0.92 -8.97
CA ALA A 118 13.53 0.16 -9.67
C ALA A 118 14.36 1.07 -8.73
N VAL A 119 13.86 1.36 -7.53
CA VAL A 119 14.61 2.10 -6.51
C VAL A 119 15.84 1.32 -6.05
N VAL A 120 15.69 0.01 -5.82
CA VAL A 120 16.80 -0.87 -5.43
C VAL A 120 17.83 -0.98 -6.54
N GLN A 121 17.41 -1.23 -7.79
CA GLN A 121 18.31 -1.27 -8.96
C GLN A 121 19.05 0.06 -9.13
N GLY A 122 18.33 1.18 -9.11
CA GLY A 122 18.93 2.51 -9.24
C GLY A 122 19.91 2.82 -8.11
N GLY A 123 19.58 2.43 -6.88
CA GLY A 123 20.45 2.58 -5.70
C GLY A 123 21.74 1.76 -5.83
N VAL A 124 21.63 0.48 -6.23
CA VAL A 124 22.81 -0.38 -6.47
C VAL A 124 23.69 0.19 -7.57
N ALA A 125 23.09 0.62 -8.69
CA ALA A 125 23.83 1.23 -9.80
C ALA A 125 24.54 2.53 -9.39
N ALA A 126 23.93 3.33 -8.51
CA ALA A 126 24.52 4.56 -8.01
C ALA A 126 25.72 4.32 -7.08
N LEU A 127 25.71 3.26 -6.27
CA LEU A 127 26.80 2.96 -5.33
C LEU A 127 28.14 2.64 -6.01
N GLY A 128 28.12 2.21 -7.28
CA GLY A 128 29.36 1.93 -8.03
C GLY A 128 29.92 3.11 -8.82
N THR A 129 29.41 4.34 -8.63
CA THR A 129 29.93 5.52 -9.32
C THR A 129 30.50 6.53 -8.34
N ASP A 130 31.71 7.03 -8.59
CA ASP A 130 32.34 8.04 -7.72
C ASP A 130 31.82 9.46 -7.96
N ILE A 131 31.17 9.70 -9.10
CA ILE A 131 30.68 11.03 -9.50
C ILE A 131 29.24 11.20 -9.02
N PHE A 132 29.01 12.14 -8.09
CA PHE A 132 27.69 12.41 -7.50
C PHE A 132 26.59 12.67 -8.55
N SER A 133 26.87 13.42 -9.62
CA SER A 133 25.87 13.68 -10.68
C SER A 133 25.43 12.40 -11.39
N LEU A 134 26.35 11.46 -11.63
CA LEU A 134 26.02 10.14 -12.20
C LEU A 134 25.29 9.26 -11.19
N GLN A 135 25.60 9.35 -9.88
CA GLN A 135 24.82 8.65 -8.85
C GLN A 135 23.35 9.07 -8.88
N VAL A 136 23.09 10.38 -8.88
CA VAL A 136 21.73 10.92 -8.96
C VAL A 136 21.03 10.48 -10.24
N LEU A 137 21.73 10.51 -11.38
CA LEU A 137 21.16 10.07 -12.66
C LEU A 137 20.80 8.58 -12.67
N ARG A 138 21.66 7.72 -12.11
CA ARG A 138 21.45 6.27 -12.03
C ARG A 138 20.28 5.88 -11.12
N VAL A 139 19.97 6.68 -10.10
CA VAL A 139 18.73 6.51 -9.30
C VAL A 139 17.52 7.09 -10.03
N ALA A 140 17.64 8.29 -10.58
CA ALA A 140 16.49 9.02 -11.12
C ALA A 140 15.90 8.37 -12.37
N LEU A 141 16.73 7.86 -13.29
CA LEU A 141 16.27 7.29 -14.56
C LEU A 141 15.31 6.09 -14.39
N PRO A 142 15.65 5.02 -13.66
CA PRO A 142 14.73 3.90 -13.46
C PRO A 142 13.43 4.31 -12.75
N ILE A 143 13.52 5.21 -11.76
CA ILE A 143 12.34 5.75 -11.07
C ILE A 143 11.45 6.52 -12.05
N LEU A 144 12.02 7.35 -12.93
CA LEU A 144 11.27 8.11 -13.93
C LEU A 144 10.67 7.19 -15.00
N ALA A 145 11.36 6.13 -15.42
CA ALA A 145 10.83 5.16 -16.37
C ALA A 145 9.63 4.39 -15.80
N ILE A 146 9.75 3.85 -14.58
CA ILE A 146 8.63 3.20 -13.90
C ILE A 146 7.53 4.22 -13.58
N GLY A 147 7.87 5.45 -13.20
CA GLY A 147 6.93 6.55 -13.04
C GLY A 147 6.13 6.84 -14.30
N ARG A 148 6.80 6.88 -15.46
CA ARG A 148 6.17 7.11 -16.76
C ARG A 148 5.26 5.95 -17.16
N TRP A 149 5.68 4.71 -16.91
CA TRP A 149 4.88 3.50 -17.11
C TRP A 149 3.67 3.46 -16.18
N TRP A 150 3.83 3.81 -14.91
CA TRP A 150 2.71 3.91 -13.97
C TRP A 150 1.66 4.94 -14.44
N LEU A 151 2.10 6.06 -15.02
CA LEU A 151 1.19 7.02 -15.64
C LEU A 151 0.47 6.45 -16.87
N THR A 152 1.11 5.58 -17.68
CA THR A 152 0.40 4.90 -18.79
C THR A 152 -0.59 3.85 -18.29
N LEU A 153 -0.29 3.20 -17.17
CA LEU A 153 -1.22 2.28 -16.51
C LEU A 153 -2.49 2.97 -16.01
N ARG A 154 -2.38 4.21 -15.53
CA ARG A 154 -3.55 4.94 -15.01
C ARG A 154 -4.40 5.61 -16.08
N ARG A 155 -3.83 5.88 -17.26
CA ARG A 155 -4.57 6.53 -18.34
C ARG A 155 -5.75 5.66 -18.79
N PRO A 156 -6.95 6.26 -18.98
CA PRO A 156 -8.09 5.53 -19.51
C PRO A 156 -7.76 4.99 -20.90
N ARG A 157 -8.01 3.70 -21.13
CA ARG A 157 -7.89 3.06 -22.44
C ARG A 157 -9.27 2.99 -23.08
N ALA A 158 -9.31 2.97 -24.41
CA ALA A 158 -10.55 2.76 -25.17
C ALA A 158 -11.22 1.40 -24.84
N THR A 159 -10.43 0.43 -24.38
CA THR A 159 -10.88 -0.91 -23.97
C THR A 159 -11.49 -0.96 -22.56
N ASP A 160 -11.39 0.12 -21.77
CA ASP A 160 -11.90 0.13 -20.39
C ASP A 160 -13.44 0.21 -20.39
N THR A 161 -14.12 -0.71 -19.70
CA THR A 161 -15.58 -0.70 -19.53
C THR A 161 -16.07 0.52 -18.75
N GLU A 162 -17.30 1.00 -19.03
CA GLU A 162 -17.89 2.15 -18.30
C GLU A 162 -17.94 1.94 -16.78
N GLN A 163 -18.20 0.71 -16.31
CA GLN A 163 -18.16 0.37 -14.88
C GLN A 163 -16.77 0.59 -14.26
N MET A 164 -15.69 0.24 -14.97
CA MET A 164 -14.32 0.46 -14.48
C MET A 164 -13.98 1.96 -14.42
N LYS A 165 -14.48 2.75 -15.38
CA LYS A 165 -14.32 4.22 -15.37
C LYS A 165 -15.03 4.85 -14.18
N GLN A 166 -16.26 4.41 -13.89
CA GLN A 166 -17.03 4.89 -12.73
C GLN A 166 -16.37 4.49 -11.40
N GLN A 167 -15.93 3.24 -11.25
CA GLN A 167 -15.20 2.80 -10.06
C GLN A 167 -13.90 3.57 -9.85
N ARG A 168 -13.16 3.89 -10.92
CA ARG A 168 -11.97 4.75 -10.83
C ARG A 168 -12.31 6.15 -10.34
N LYS A 169 -13.34 6.78 -10.90
CA LYS A 169 -13.77 8.12 -10.46
C LYS A 169 -14.17 8.12 -8.99
N GLN A 170 -14.99 7.15 -8.55
CA GLN A 170 -15.37 7.00 -7.14
C GLN A 170 -14.14 6.85 -6.24
N ARG A 171 -13.18 6.01 -6.63
CA ARG A 171 -11.93 5.83 -5.86
C ARG A 171 -11.00 7.04 -5.92
N GLU A 172 -10.96 7.79 -7.02
CA GLU A 172 -10.21 9.04 -7.10
C GLU A 172 -10.80 10.07 -6.14
N GLU A 173 -12.13 10.20 -6.10
CA GLU A 173 -12.85 11.03 -5.12
C GLU A 173 -12.59 10.57 -3.67
N GLU A 174 -12.56 9.27 -3.41
CA GLU A 174 -12.19 8.72 -2.09
C GLU A 174 -10.71 8.97 -1.74
N ARG A 175 -9.79 8.76 -2.70
CA ARG A 175 -8.32 8.87 -2.51
C ARG A 175 -7.83 10.30 -2.42
N GLU A 176 -8.51 11.27 -3.04
CA GLU A 176 -8.25 12.70 -2.83
C GLU A 176 -8.30 13.06 -1.33
N SER A 177 -8.96 12.25 -0.50
CA SER A 177 -9.00 12.43 0.97
C SER A 177 -7.87 11.76 1.76
N THR A 178 -7.07 10.83 1.19
CA THR A 178 -6.29 9.87 2.01
C THR A 178 -4.78 10.10 2.11
N TRP A 179 -4.16 11.01 1.35
CA TRP A 179 -2.71 11.29 1.48
C TRP A 179 -2.40 12.57 2.26
N VAL A 180 -1.73 12.43 3.41
CA VAL A 180 -1.34 13.53 4.33
C VAL A 180 -0.25 14.42 3.74
N ILE A 181 0.56 13.89 2.82
CA ILE A 181 1.60 14.63 2.13
C ILE A 181 1.39 14.45 0.63
N THR A 182 0.38 15.13 0.09
CA THR A 182 0.34 15.42 -1.34
C THR A 182 1.01 16.77 -1.60
N PRO A 183 1.55 17.03 -2.81
CA PRO A 183 1.93 18.39 -3.20
C PRO A 183 0.77 19.37 -2.96
N THR A 184 -0.47 18.91 -3.13
CA THR A 184 -1.67 19.67 -2.75
C THR A 184 -1.77 19.97 -1.28
N SER A 185 -1.43 19.06 -0.35
CA SER A 185 -1.40 19.39 1.09
C SER A 185 -0.35 20.45 1.44
N ILE A 186 0.82 20.44 0.77
CA ILE A 186 1.85 21.47 0.91
C ILE A 186 1.32 22.79 0.32
N LEU A 187 0.68 22.74 -0.85
CA LEU A 187 0.06 23.91 -1.47
C LEU A 187 -1.14 24.44 -0.67
N THR A 188 -1.89 23.59 0.04
CA THR A 188 -2.99 23.99 0.92
C THR A 188 -2.45 24.55 2.25
N ALA A 189 -1.38 23.96 2.80
CA ALA A 189 -0.65 24.52 3.94
C ALA A 189 -0.04 25.90 3.61
N LEU A 190 0.45 26.07 2.38
CA LEU A 190 0.90 27.35 1.82
C LEU A 190 -0.27 28.26 1.35
N ARG A 191 -1.54 27.86 1.55
CA ARG A 191 -2.76 28.58 1.14
C ARG A 191 -2.92 28.88 -0.36
N ILE A 192 -2.17 28.19 -1.23
CA ILE A 192 -2.22 28.34 -2.69
C ILE A 192 -3.43 27.61 -3.30
N LYS A 193 -3.93 26.52 -2.69
CA LYS A 193 -5.07 25.74 -3.20
C LYS A 193 -6.15 25.52 -2.13
N ARG A 194 -7.42 25.77 -2.48
CA ARG A 194 -8.59 25.50 -1.60
C ARG A 194 -8.85 23.99 -1.48
N PRO A 195 -9.10 23.46 -0.26
CA PRO A 195 -9.42 22.06 -0.05
C PRO A 195 -10.76 21.67 -0.68
N GLY A 196 -10.84 20.44 -1.21
CA GLY A 196 -12.07 19.87 -1.78
C GLY A 196 -13.15 19.57 -0.72
N LYS A 197 -14.35 19.20 -1.18
CA LYS A 197 -15.57 19.06 -0.36
C LYS A 197 -15.52 17.97 0.73
N LEU A 198 -14.59 17.03 0.67
CA LEU A 198 -14.22 16.18 1.81
C LEU A 198 -13.08 16.88 2.53
N THR A 199 -13.40 17.59 3.61
CA THR A 199 -12.43 18.44 4.27
C THR A 199 -11.30 17.58 4.81
N ALA A 200 -10.04 18.02 4.64
CA ALA A 200 -8.89 17.35 5.24
C ALA A 200 -9.07 17.13 6.76
N SER A 201 -9.89 17.98 7.41
CA SER A 201 -10.31 17.82 8.80
C SER A 201 -11.18 16.59 9.06
N ASP A 202 -12.06 16.17 8.14
CA ASP A 202 -12.88 14.96 8.30
C ASP A 202 -12.00 13.71 8.22
N ALA A 203 -11.06 13.66 7.28
CA ALA A 203 -10.11 12.57 7.16
C ALA A 203 -9.14 12.50 8.35
N GLU A 204 -8.72 13.64 8.90
CA GLU A 204 -7.91 13.69 10.12
C GLU A 204 -8.71 13.22 11.33
N ARG A 205 -9.96 13.70 11.48
CA ARG A 205 -10.90 13.28 12.51
C ARG A 205 -11.07 11.76 12.50
N GLU A 206 -11.32 11.18 11.33
CA GLU A 206 -11.51 9.73 11.14
C GLU A 206 -10.27 8.92 11.57
N ARG A 207 -9.06 9.41 11.25
CA ARG A 207 -7.81 8.75 11.66
C ARG A 207 -7.58 8.79 13.15
N VAL A 208 -7.87 9.92 13.79
CA VAL A 208 -7.75 10.04 15.26
C VAL A 208 -8.72 9.10 15.93
N ILE A 209 -9.98 9.04 15.45
CA ILE A 209 -10.99 8.07 15.92
C ILE A 209 -10.49 6.63 15.76
N ALA A 210 -9.99 6.25 14.59
CA ALA A 210 -9.49 4.91 14.33
C ALA A 210 -8.29 4.55 15.25
N ARG A 211 -7.32 5.47 15.44
CA ARG A 211 -6.19 5.25 16.34
C ARG A 211 -6.62 5.12 17.79
N MET A 212 -7.56 5.94 18.25
CA MET A 212 -8.13 5.84 19.60
C MET A 212 -8.84 4.49 19.80
N ALA A 213 -9.62 4.04 18.81
CA ALA A 213 -10.30 2.74 18.87
C ALA A 213 -9.31 1.57 18.98
N VAL A 214 -8.24 1.56 18.17
CA VAL A 214 -7.19 0.53 18.23
C VAL A 214 -6.46 0.54 19.57
N LEU A 215 -6.13 1.73 20.10
CA LEU A 215 -5.47 1.84 21.41
C LEU A 215 -6.40 1.47 22.57
N ALA A 216 -7.69 1.76 22.47
CA ALA A 216 -8.69 1.36 23.45
C ALA A 216 -8.83 -0.17 23.50
N ASP A 217 -8.92 -0.83 22.35
CA ASP A 217 -8.92 -2.29 22.29
C ASP A 217 -7.59 -2.87 22.84
N ALA A 218 -6.46 -2.32 22.41
CA ALA A 218 -5.14 -2.72 22.90
C ALA A 218 -5.00 -2.55 24.42
N ALA A 219 -5.61 -1.54 25.04
CA ALA A 219 -5.56 -1.36 26.49
C ALA A 219 -6.21 -2.54 27.25
N THR A 220 -7.22 -3.17 26.65
CA THR A 220 -7.91 -4.34 27.23
C THR A 220 -7.14 -5.64 26.96
N THR A 221 -6.62 -5.82 25.75
CA THR A 221 -6.02 -7.07 25.28
C THR A 221 -4.52 -7.20 25.55
N SER A 222 -3.81 -6.08 25.74
CA SER A 222 -2.35 -6.08 25.89
C SER A 222 -1.88 -6.65 27.24
N PRO A 223 -0.65 -7.21 27.28
CA PRO A 223 0.01 -7.62 28.52
C PRO A 223 0.09 -6.50 29.56
N ARG A 224 0.01 -6.85 30.85
CA ARG A 224 -0.02 -5.89 31.98
C ARG A 224 1.11 -4.86 31.95
N TRP A 225 2.31 -5.25 31.53
CA TRP A 225 3.47 -4.37 31.47
C TRP A 225 3.38 -3.33 30.34
N TRP A 226 2.58 -3.56 29.30
CA TRP A 226 2.42 -2.65 28.16
C TRP A 226 1.23 -1.69 28.31
N ARG A 227 0.26 -2.03 29.17
CA ARG A 227 -0.94 -1.22 29.44
C ARG A 227 -0.64 0.24 29.84
N PRO A 228 0.33 0.55 30.74
CA PRO A 228 0.61 1.94 31.11
C PRO A 228 1.01 2.82 29.92
N TRP A 229 1.77 2.26 28.97
CA TRP A 229 2.21 2.97 27.78
C TRP A 229 1.06 3.21 26.79
N VAL A 230 0.21 2.21 26.58
CA VAL A 230 -0.99 2.32 25.74
C VAL A 230 -1.98 3.33 26.34
N GLU A 231 -2.22 3.26 27.65
CA GLU A 231 -3.07 4.24 28.35
C GLU A 231 -2.52 5.66 28.25
N TYR A 232 -1.21 5.84 28.43
CA TYR A 232 -0.57 7.15 28.24
C TYR A 232 -0.77 7.68 26.82
N ARG A 233 -0.55 6.84 25.79
CA ARG A 233 -0.78 7.19 24.38
C ARG A 233 -2.24 7.56 24.11
N LEU A 234 -3.18 6.79 24.66
CA LEU A 234 -4.62 7.05 24.51
C LEU A 234 -5.01 8.37 25.19
N ARG A 235 -4.56 8.60 26.44
CA ARG A 235 -4.77 9.88 27.16
C ARG A 235 -4.17 11.06 26.39
N ARG A 236 -3.00 10.89 25.77
CA ARG A 236 -2.36 11.94 24.97
C ARG A 236 -3.18 12.30 23.74
N LEU A 237 -3.77 11.32 23.04
CA LEU A 237 -4.66 11.56 21.90
C LEU A 237 -5.99 12.19 22.35
N ALA A 238 -6.57 11.68 23.44
CA ALA A 238 -7.84 12.17 23.97
C ALA A 238 -7.79 13.65 24.39
N ARG A 239 -6.63 14.16 24.85
CA ARG A 239 -6.45 15.59 25.19
C ARG A 239 -6.72 16.54 24.02
N GLY A 240 -6.48 16.10 22.78
CA GLY A 240 -6.71 16.92 21.58
C GLY A 240 -7.98 16.56 20.82
N ALA A 241 -8.73 15.55 21.27
CA ALA A 241 -9.93 15.07 20.59
C ALA A 241 -11.18 15.72 21.19
N THR A 242 -12.19 15.96 20.35
CA THR A 242 -13.51 16.38 20.84
C THR A 242 -14.24 15.21 21.49
N GLN A 243 -15.18 15.49 22.40
CA GLN A 243 -15.95 14.45 23.09
C GLN A 243 -16.65 13.50 22.11
N ALA A 244 -17.21 14.04 21.01
CA ALA A 244 -17.84 13.26 19.95
C ALA A 244 -16.87 12.23 19.33
N MET A 245 -15.59 12.57 19.15
CA MET A 245 -14.59 11.63 18.62
C MET A 245 -14.26 10.52 19.61
N VAL A 246 -14.24 10.83 20.91
CA VAL A 246 -13.96 9.85 21.96
C VAL A 246 -15.12 8.86 22.08
N GLU A 247 -16.36 9.33 22.07
CA GLU A 247 -17.56 8.49 22.07
C GLU A 247 -17.61 7.59 20.83
N GLU A 248 -17.33 8.15 19.65
CA GLU A 248 -17.29 7.38 18.41
C GLU A 248 -16.19 6.31 18.41
N ALA A 249 -15.00 6.62 18.93
CA ALA A 249 -13.92 5.66 19.08
C ALA A 249 -14.27 4.54 20.07
N ALA A 250 -14.96 4.86 21.17
CA ALA A 250 -15.43 3.87 22.14
C ALA A 250 -16.43 2.89 21.51
N VAL A 251 -17.41 3.40 20.75
CA VAL A 251 -18.39 2.56 20.02
C VAL A 251 -17.69 1.65 19.00
N ARG A 252 -16.67 2.14 18.29
CA ARG A 252 -15.91 1.32 17.33
C ARG A 252 -15.07 0.24 18.02
N ALA A 253 -14.44 0.55 19.15
CA ALA A 253 -13.69 -0.42 19.94
C ALA A 253 -14.62 -1.51 20.49
N GLU A 254 -15.79 -1.15 21.00
CA GLU A 254 -16.80 -2.11 21.47
C GLU A 254 -17.35 -2.97 20.33
N ARG A 255 -17.58 -2.40 19.15
CA ARG A 255 -18.01 -3.17 17.97
C ARG A 255 -16.94 -4.17 17.55
N ALA A 256 -15.65 -3.78 17.60
CA ALA A 256 -14.54 -4.66 17.26
C ALA A 256 -14.41 -5.82 18.26
N SER A 257 -14.52 -5.56 19.56
CA SER A 257 -14.48 -6.62 20.57
C SER A 257 -15.64 -7.61 20.42
N ARG A 258 -16.87 -7.12 20.21
CA ARG A 258 -18.03 -7.97 19.90
C ARG A 258 -17.85 -8.77 18.61
N ALA A 259 -17.27 -8.19 17.57
CA ALA A 259 -17.02 -8.89 16.31
C ALA A 259 -16.05 -10.07 16.51
N VAL A 260 -15.03 -9.90 17.37
CA VAL A 260 -14.12 -11.00 17.73
C VAL A 260 -14.84 -12.12 18.48
N GLU A 261 -15.75 -11.78 19.41
CA GLU A 261 -16.55 -12.78 20.13
C GLU A 261 -17.45 -13.60 19.20
N VAL A 262 -18.02 -12.97 18.17
CA VAL A 262 -18.87 -13.64 17.17
C VAL A 262 -18.03 -14.47 16.20
N MET A 263 -16.88 -13.95 15.73
CA MET A 263 -16.05 -14.60 14.70
C MET A 263 -15.14 -15.70 15.25
N VAL A 264 -14.80 -15.68 16.54
CA VAL A 264 -13.90 -16.66 17.17
C VAL A 264 -14.61 -17.37 18.33
N PRO A 265 -15.53 -18.31 18.05
CA PRO A 265 -16.25 -19.04 19.08
C PRO A 265 -15.27 -19.82 19.96
N GLY A 266 -15.30 -19.56 21.27
CA GLY A 266 -14.48 -20.24 22.28
C GLY A 266 -13.37 -19.39 22.90
N ARG A 267 -13.03 -18.23 22.32
CA ARG A 267 -12.16 -17.25 22.99
C ARG A 267 -13.00 -16.47 24.01
N ARG A 268 -13.23 -17.07 25.19
CA ARG A 268 -13.67 -16.29 26.36
C ARG A 268 -12.55 -15.30 26.66
N VAL A 269 -12.67 -14.08 26.14
CA VAL A 269 -11.83 -12.94 26.52
C VAL A 269 -11.83 -12.93 28.03
N GLY A 270 -10.68 -13.21 28.63
CA GLY A 270 -10.54 -13.42 30.05
C GLY A 270 -11.04 -12.20 30.80
N ALA A 271 -12.33 -12.23 31.17
CA ALA A 271 -12.89 -11.41 32.22
C ALA A 271 -12.00 -11.67 33.42
N GLY A 272 -11.12 -10.71 33.67
CA GLY A 272 -10.08 -10.83 34.66
C GLY A 272 -10.71 -11.25 35.96
N ASN A 273 -10.29 -12.41 36.45
CA ASN A 273 -9.86 -12.60 37.82
C ASN A 273 -10.61 -11.69 38.82
N SER A 274 -11.92 -11.88 38.94
CA SER A 274 -12.68 -11.51 40.12
C SER A 274 -12.16 -12.40 41.24
N GLY A 275 -10.98 -12.01 41.76
CA GLY A 275 -10.34 -12.62 42.91
C GLY A 275 -11.38 -12.79 44.00
N GLY A 276 -11.52 -14.03 44.44
CA GLY A 276 -12.59 -14.48 45.31
C GLY A 276 -12.80 -13.55 46.49
N ALA A 277 -14.05 -13.17 46.67
CA ALA A 277 -14.59 -12.81 47.96
C ALA A 277 -14.23 -13.93 48.94
N ARG A 278 -13.18 -13.71 49.75
CA ARG A 278 -13.01 -14.45 50.99
C ARG A 278 -14.21 -14.09 51.86
N SER A 279 -15.20 -14.96 51.88
CA SER A 279 -16.21 -15.05 52.92
C SER A 279 -15.51 -15.50 54.22
N SER A 280 -14.82 -14.58 54.89
CA SER A 280 -14.52 -14.76 56.31
C SER A 280 -15.77 -14.35 57.08
N GLY A 281 -16.61 -15.33 57.42
CA GLY A 281 -17.61 -15.15 58.45
C GLY A 281 -16.92 -14.73 59.74
N ARG A 282 -17.33 -13.60 60.30
CA ARG A 282 -17.15 -13.32 61.73
C ARG A 282 -18.26 -12.40 62.23
N ALA A 283 -19.18 -13.06 62.92
CA ALA A 283 -19.88 -12.64 64.13
C ALA A 283 -20.35 -11.18 64.23
N ALA A 284 -21.68 -11.05 64.21
CA ALA A 284 -22.47 -10.41 65.26
C ALA A 284 -21.92 -9.12 65.87
N SER A 285 -22.52 -7.99 65.48
CA SER A 285 -22.97 -7.02 66.47
C SER A 285 -24.22 -6.35 65.94
N ASP A 286 -25.29 -6.57 66.70
CA ASP A 286 -26.51 -5.79 66.67
C ASP A 286 -26.22 -4.29 66.59
N ARG A 287 -26.90 -3.61 65.66
CA ARG A 287 -27.53 -2.33 65.97
C ARG A 287 -28.68 -2.07 65.01
N ALA A 288 -29.87 -2.38 65.50
CA ALA A 288 -31.11 -1.78 65.03
C ALA A 288 -31.02 -0.26 65.15
N VAL A 289 -31.58 0.46 64.17
CA VAL A 289 -32.39 1.69 64.33
C VAL A 289 -33.13 1.93 63.00
N PRO A 290 -34.36 2.48 63.04
CA PRO A 290 -35.39 2.25 62.03
C PRO A 290 -35.64 3.45 61.11
N GLY A 291 -36.20 3.14 59.94
CA GLY A 291 -37.23 3.96 59.29
C GLY A 291 -36.76 5.17 58.47
N SER A 292 -36.95 5.09 57.16
CA SER A 292 -37.80 6.08 56.49
C SER A 292 -38.43 5.49 55.24
N ALA A 293 -39.76 5.54 55.22
CA ALA A 293 -40.59 5.32 54.06
C ALA A 293 -40.45 6.51 53.11
N GLY A 294 -40.49 6.28 51.79
CA GLY A 294 -40.76 7.37 50.86
C GLY A 294 -40.35 7.13 49.41
N GLN A 295 -41.37 6.97 48.58
CA GLN A 295 -41.47 7.50 47.21
C GLN A 295 -40.87 6.72 46.03
N ARG A 296 -41.75 5.85 45.50
CA ARG A 296 -42.37 5.84 44.16
C ARG A 296 -41.52 5.93 42.87
N PRO A 297 -41.92 5.16 41.83
CA PRO A 297 -41.23 5.05 40.54
C PRO A 297 -41.71 6.09 39.52
N ALA A 298 -40.83 6.47 38.59
CA ALA A 298 -41.21 7.16 37.37
C ALA A 298 -40.84 6.31 36.16
N ALA A 299 -41.87 5.73 35.55
CA ALA A 299 -41.85 5.18 34.22
C ALA A 299 -41.64 6.29 33.19
N GLY A 300 -40.81 6.02 32.18
CA GLY A 300 -40.55 6.93 31.05
C GLY A 300 -40.36 6.13 29.77
N ALA A 301 -41.47 5.65 29.22
CA ALA A 301 -41.54 5.04 27.91
C ALA A 301 -41.35 6.10 26.82
N GLY A 302 -40.24 6.00 26.06
CA GLY A 302 -39.99 6.81 24.87
C GLY A 302 -39.95 5.95 23.62
N ARG A 303 -41.13 5.61 23.07
CA ARG A 303 -41.27 5.10 21.70
C ARG A 303 -40.82 6.19 20.74
N ARG A 304 -39.72 5.96 20.00
CA ARG A 304 -39.41 6.74 18.79
C ARG A 304 -40.03 6.04 17.58
N ALA A 305 -40.91 6.79 16.92
CA ALA A 305 -41.52 6.46 15.65
C ALA A 305 -40.46 6.29 14.56
N VAL A 306 -40.57 5.20 13.81
CA VAL A 306 -39.88 4.96 12.55
C VAL A 306 -40.74 5.62 11.46
N PRO A 307 -40.24 6.58 10.68
CA PRO A 307 -40.98 7.07 9.53
C PRO A 307 -40.93 6.05 8.40
N ASP A 308 -42.11 5.69 7.91
CA ASP A 308 -42.35 4.95 6.68
C ASP A 308 -41.59 5.60 5.52
N ARG A 309 -40.71 4.81 4.91
CA ARG A 309 -40.07 5.18 3.65
C ARG A 309 -40.96 4.70 2.51
N VAL A 310 -41.76 5.63 2.00
CA VAL A 310 -42.52 5.49 0.76
C VAL A 310 -41.54 5.20 -0.38
N MET A 311 -41.67 4.02 -0.99
CA MET A 311 -41.08 3.67 -2.29
C MET A 311 -41.92 4.32 -3.38
N PRO A 312 -41.37 5.19 -4.24
CA PRO A 312 -42.05 5.57 -5.46
C PRO A 312 -42.01 4.41 -6.47
N ASP A 313 -43.23 4.09 -6.89
CA ASP A 313 -43.63 3.22 -7.98
C ASP A 313 -42.88 3.58 -9.27
N ALA A 314 -42.12 2.63 -9.81
CA ALA A 314 -41.52 2.75 -11.13
C ALA A 314 -42.51 2.17 -12.17
N GLY A 315 -43.57 2.94 -12.45
CA GLY A 315 -44.28 2.85 -13.72
C GLY A 315 -43.29 3.16 -14.85
N GLN A 316 -43.12 2.24 -15.79
CA GLN A 316 -43.87 2.26 -17.04
C GLN A 316 -43.74 3.61 -17.75
N ASP A 317 -42.83 3.66 -18.71
CA ASP A 317 -43.11 4.35 -19.96
C ASP A 317 -42.44 3.59 -21.10
N SER A 318 -43.32 2.96 -21.87
CA SER A 318 -43.13 2.43 -23.21
C SER A 318 -43.43 3.52 -24.23
N VAL A 319 -42.46 3.85 -25.09
CA VAL A 319 -42.64 4.13 -26.54
C VAL A 319 -41.37 3.69 -27.26
#